data_AF-A0A258FU13-F1
#
_entry.id   AF-A0A258FU13-F1
#
_cell.length_a   1.000
_cell.length_b   1.000
_cell.length_c   1.000
_cell.angle_alpha   90.00
_cell.angle_beta   90.00
_cell.angle_gamma   90.00
#
_symmetry.space_group_name_H-M   'P 1'
#
loop_
_entity.id
_entity.type
_entity.pdbx_description
1 polymer ?
#
loop_
_entity_poly.entity_id
_entity_poly.type
_entity_poly.pdbx_seq_one_letter_code
_entity_poly.pdbx_strand_id
1 'polypeptide(L)'
;VIKEDNQGKKRLAYRIKGEDFAVYVYMDVELPAEALLKISNTLNITDEVLRYLLVKVDEKGRALLAEAKERAKNNDNAEDDSEE
;
A
#
# COMPACT_ATOMS: atom_id res chain seq x y z
N VAL A 1 15.07 -0.77 -3.90
CA VAL A 1 13.67 -1.22 -3.81
C VAL A 1 13.69 -2.58 -3.14
N ILE A 2 12.91 -2.78 -2.09
CA ILE A 2 12.87 -4.02 -1.29
C ILE A 2 11.77 -4.94 -1.82
N LYS A 3 10.61 -4.36 -2.13
CA LYS A 3 9.43 -5.10 -2.62
C LYS A 3 8.64 -4.22 -3.58
N GLU A 4 8.08 -4.84 -4.60
CA GLU A 4 7.17 -4.22 -5.54
C GLU A 4 5.98 -5.16 -5.74
N ASP A 5 4.76 -4.62 -5.67
CA ASP A 5 3.51 -5.33 -5.88
C ASP A 5 2.61 -4.50 -6.80
N ASN A 6 2.30 -5.06 -7.98
CA ASN A 6 1.38 -4.46 -8.93
C ASN A 6 0.03 -5.14 -8.82
N GLN A 7 -0.95 -4.40 -8.30
CA GLN A 7 -2.29 -4.92 -8.04
C GLN A 7 -3.23 -4.79 -9.25
N GLY A 8 -2.70 -4.36 -10.40
CA GLY A 8 -3.43 -4.22 -11.65
C GLY A 8 -4.48 -3.12 -11.61
N LYS A 9 -5.37 -3.15 -12.60
CA LYS A 9 -6.46 -2.19 -12.76
C LYS A 9 -7.58 -2.47 -11.75
N LYS A 10 -7.84 -1.51 -10.87
CA LYS A 10 -8.95 -1.55 -9.91
C LYS A 10 -9.89 -0.36 -10.13
N ARG A 11 -11.15 -0.54 -9.78
CA ARG A 11 -12.15 0.53 -9.80
C ARG A 11 -11.93 1.45 -8.60
N LEU A 12 -11.92 2.76 -8.83
CA LEU A 12 -11.82 3.77 -7.78
C LEU A 12 -13.16 3.89 -7.04
N ALA A 13 -13.12 4.20 -5.74
CA ALA A 13 -14.32 4.45 -4.95
C ALA A 13 -15.11 5.68 -5.43
N TYR A 14 -14.41 6.63 -6.04
CA TYR A 14 -14.96 7.83 -6.66
C TYR A 14 -14.07 8.28 -7.83
N ARG A 15 -14.64 9.05 -8.75
CA ARG A 15 -13.94 9.54 -9.94
C ARG A 15 -12.83 10.52 -9.56
N ILE A 16 -11.62 10.32 -10.07
CA ILE A 16 -10.46 11.20 -9.85
C ILE A 16 -9.96 11.69 -11.20
N LYS A 17 -9.83 13.02 -11.39
CA LYS A 17 -9.45 13.64 -12.68
C LYS A 17 -10.23 13.10 -13.89
N GLY A 18 -11.48 12.69 -13.69
CA GLY A 18 -12.27 12.13 -14.77
C GLY A 18 -12.00 10.63 -15.06
N GLU A 19 -11.29 9.90 -14.21
CA GLU A 19 -11.07 8.45 -14.34
C GLU A 19 -11.83 7.67 -13.25
N ASP A 20 -12.42 6.53 -13.63
CA ASP A 20 -13.10 5.61 -12.69
C ASP A 20 -12.24 4.40 -12.32
N PHE A 21 -11.13 4.18 -13.03
CA PHE A 21 -10.25 3.04 -12.85
C PHE A 21 -8.80 3.50 -12.82
N ALA A 22 -7.98 2.84 -12.00
CA ALA A 22 -6.56 3.12 -11.92
C ALA A 22 -5.76 1.82 -11.73
N VAL A 23 -4.48 1.85 -12.10
CA VAL A 23 -3.54 0.78 -11.77
C VAL A 23 -2.87 1.10 -10.44
N TYR A 24 -2.92 0.17 -9.49
CA TYR A 24 -2.34 0.35 -8.16
C TYR A 24 -0.97 -0.34 -8.09
N VAL A 25 0.05 0.43 -7.74
CA VAL A 25 1.42 -0.06 -7.52
C VAL A 25 1.83 0.25 -6.09
N TYR A 26 2.24 -0.79 -5.36
CA TYR A 26 2.76 -0.70 -4.01
C TYR A 26 4.27 -1.01 -4.04
N MET A 27 5.07 -0.17 -3.39
CA MET A 27 6.52 -0.32 -3.35
C MET A 27 7.04 -0.10 -1.93
N ASP A 28 7.85 -1.05 -1.44
CA ASP A 28 8.70 -0.85 -0.28
C ASP A 28 10.09 -0.40 -0.76
N VAL A 29 10.52 0.79 -0.34
CA VAL A 29 11.78 1.37 -0.79
C VAL A 29 12.57 1.89 0.40
N GLU A 30 13.83 1.46 0.50
CA GLU A 30 14.83 2.08 1.36
C GLU A 30 15.46 3.26 0.62
N LEU A 31 15.31 4.46 1.19
CA LEU A 31 15.76 5.72 0.59
C LEU A 31 16.38 6.61 1.65
N PRO A 32 17.41 7.40 1.29
CA PRO A 32 17.89 8.48 2.14
C PRO A 32 16.86 9.62 2.21
N ALA A 33 16.86 10.38 3.31
CA ALA A 33 15.86 11.42 3.56
C ALA A 33 15.78 12.49 2.43
N GLU A 34 16.92 12.83 1.83
CA GLU A 34 16.99 13.81 0.74
C GLU A 34 16.28 13.36 -0.55
N ALA A 35 16.17 12.05 -0.78
CA ALA A 35 15.54 11.51 -1.97
C ALA A 35 14.01 11.61 -1.93
N LEU A 36 13.42 11.74 -0.73
CA LEU A 36 11.96 11.79 -0.55
C LEU A 36 11.34 13.00 -1.24
N LEU A 37 11.96 14.17 -1.11
CA LEU A 37 11.48 15.40 -1.72
C LEU A 37 11.50 15.33 -3.24
N LYS A 38 12.55 14.73 -3.81
CA LYS A 38 12.66 14.54 -5.27
C LYS A 38 11.54 13.66 -5.79
N ILE A 39 11.24 12.55 -5.12
CA ILE A 39 10.17 11.63 -5.52
C ILE A 39 8.80 12.30 -5.40
N SER A 40 8.54 13.01 -4.30
CA SER A 40 7.32 13.78 -4.11
C SER A 40 7.09 14.76 -5.27
N ASN A 41 8.11 15.54 -5.61
CA ASN A 41 8.02 16.53 -6.67
C ASN A 41 7.76 15.89 -8.03
N THR A 42 8.47 14.82 -8.36
CA THR A 42 8.26 14.09 -9.62
C THR A 42 6.86 13.51 -9.72
N LEU A 43 6.38 12.81 -8.69
CA LEU A 43 5.04 12.20 -8.71
C LEU A 43 3.91 13.23 -8.74
N ASN A 44 4.15 14.45 -8.24
CA ASN A 44 3.17 15.52 -8.27
C ASN A 44 3.02 16.17 -9.66
N ILE A 45 4.08 16.20 -10.46
CA ILE A 45 4.05 16.82 -11.80
C ILE A 45 3.72 15.84 -12.93
N THR A 46 3.82 14.54 -12.67
CA THR A 46 3.52 13.52 -13.68
C THR A 46 2.02 13.38 -13.87
N ASP A 47 1.51 13.72 -15.06
CA ASP A 47 0.07 13.72 -15.36
C ASP A 47 -0.58 12.33 -15.25
N GLU A 48 0.17 11.27 -15.56
CA GLU A 48 -0.27 9.88 -15.48
C GLU A 48 -0.54 9.41 -14.04
N VAL A 49 0.02 10.09 -13.04
CA VAL A 49 -0.18 9.77 -11.63
C VAL A 49 -1.44 10.48 -11.13
N LEU A 50 -2.49 9.70 -10.86
CA LEU A 50 -3.74 10.24 -10.30
C LEU A 50 -3.60 10.59 -8.82
N ARG A 51 -2.89 9.76 -8.05
CA ARG A 51 -2.68 9.91 -6.61
C ARG A 51 -1.49 9.07 -6.17
N TYR A 52 -0.72 9.58 -5.22
CA TYR A 52 0.32 8.84 -4.52
C TYR A 52 0.19 9.04 -3.01
N LEU A 53 0.71 8.09 -2.24
CA LEU A 53 0.79 8.19 -0.78
C LEU A 53 2.17 7.70 -0.36
N LEU A 54 2.92 8.57 0.30
CA LEU A 54 4.21 8.24 0.90
C LEU A 54 3.99 8.04 2.40
N VAL A 55 4.32 6.85 2.89
CA VAL A 55 4.19 6.49 4.30
C VAL A 55 5.56 6.17 4.84
N LYS A 56 5.94 6.80 5.96
CA LYS A 56 7.13 6.41 6.70
C LYS A 56 6.83 5.13 7.44
N VAL A 57 7.57 4.08 7.14
CA VAL A 57 7.46 2.80 7.83
C VAL A 57 8.41 2.80 9.03
N ASP A 58 7.87 2.53 10.22
CA ASP A 58 8.66 2.13 11.38
C ASP A 58 8.75 0.60 11.41
N GLU A 59 9.96 0.06 11.46
CA GLU A 59 10.21 -1.38 11.41
C GLU A 59 9.58 -2.12 12.59
N LYS A 60 9.61 -1.50 13.78
CA LYS A 60 9.00 -2.06 15.00
C LYS A 60 7.48 -2.08 14.90
N GLY A 61 6.89 -0.98 14.42
CA GLY A 61 5.45 -0.90 14.18
C GLY A 61 4.96 -1.92 13.15
N ARG A 62 5.74 -2.17 12.08
CA ARG A 62 5.42 -3.19 11.07
C ARG A 62 5.39 -4.60 11.65
N ALA A 63 6.36 -4.94 12.50
CA ALA A 63 6.44 -6.27 13.12
C ALA A 63 5.24 -6.53 14.03
N LEU A 64 4.84 -5.55 14.84
CA LEU A 64 3.67 -5.64 15.72
C LEU A 64 2.36 -5.79 14.92
N LEU A 65 2.22 -5.04 13.82
CA LEU A 65 1.04 -5.14 12.96
C LEU A 65 0.99 -6.46 12.20
N ALA A 66 2.13 -6.99 11.77
CA ALA A 66 2.21 -8.32 11.16
C ALA A 66 1.80 -9.41 12.16
N GLU A 67 2.33 -9.37 13.38
CA GLU A 67 1.99 -10.32 14.44
C GLU A 67 0.50 -10.24 14.81
N ALA A 68 -0.07 -9.04 14.93
CA ALA A 68 -1.49 -8.84 15.18
C ALA A 68 -2.37 -9.39 14.04
N LYS A 69 -1.94 -9.22 12.78
CA LYS A 69 -2.65 -9.72 11.61
C LYS A 69 -2.62 -11.25 11.50
N GLU A 70 -1.50 -11.87 11.86
CA GLU A 70 -1.38 -13.33 11.93
C GLU A 70 -2.22 -13.91 13.08
N ARG A 71 -2.25 -13.25 14.24
CA ARG A 71 -3.14 -13.64 15.35
C ARG A 71 -4.62 -13.53 14.95
N ALA A 72 -5.02 -12.48 14.23
CA ALA A 72 -6.39 -12.32 13.76
C ALA A 72 -6.79 -13.40 12.73
N LYS A 73 -5.94 -13.68 11.75
CA LYS A 73 -6.17 -14.76 10.78
C LYS A 73 -6.32 -16.14 11.43
N ASN A 74 -5.51 -16.44 12.45
CA ASN A 74 -5.62 -17.70 13.17
C ASN A 74 -6.91 -17.80 13.99
N ASN A 75 -7.48 -16.67 14.41
CA ASN A 75 -8.74 -16.65 15.14
C ASN A 75 -9.94 -16.82 14.19
N ASP A 76 -9.91 -16.15 13.03
CA ASP A 76 -10.98 -16.28 12.01
C ASP A 76 -11.06 -17.71 11.45
N ASN A 77 -9.92 -18.40 11.25
CA ASN A 77 -9.90 -19.81 10.82
C ASN A 77 -10.39 -20.79 11.91
N ALA A 78 -10.30 -20.43 13.19
CA ALA A 78 -10.72 -21.30 14.30
C ALA A 78 -12.25 -21.24 14.53
N GLU A 79 -12.91 -20.17 14.10
CA GLU A 79 -14.37 -20.04 14.16
C GLU A 79 -15.07 -20.79 13.00
N ASP A 80 -14.46 -20.85 11.81
CA ASP A 80 -14.99 -21.58 10.63
C ASP A 80 -14.92 -23.12 10.79
N ASP A 81 -13.92 -23.65 11.50
CA ASP A 81 -13.79 -25.10 11.82
C ASP A 81 -14.74 -25.58 12.94
N SER A 82 -15.51 -24.67 13.55
CA SER A 82 -16.42 -24.98 14.68
C SER A 82 -17.90 -25.02 14.31
N GLU A 83 -18.25 -24.71 13.05
CA GLU A 83 -19.62 -24.70 12.52
C GLU A 83 -19.95 -25.87 11.56
N GLU A 84 -19.08 -26.89 11.42
CA GLU A 84 -19.38 -28.17 10.72
C GLU A 84 -19.69 -29.35 11.66
#